data_AF-G5PYX6-F1
#
_entry.id   AF-G5PYX6-F1
#
_cell.length_a   1.000
_cell.length_b   1.000
_cell.length_c   1.000
_cell.angle_alpha   90.00
_cell.angle_beta   90.00
_cell.angle_gamma   90.00
#
_symmetry.space_group_name_H-M   'P 1'
#
loop_
_entity.id
_entity.type
_entity.pdbx_description
1 polymer ?
#
loop_
_entity_poly.entity_id
_entity_poly.type
_entity_poly.pdbx_seq_one_letter_code
_entity_poly.pdbx_strand_id
1 'polypeptide(L)' 'MRYYQRLMAGLRKAIEEGKLESFVTEFYQRQGRPVPPLNVD' A
#
# COMPACT_ATOMS: atom_id res chain seq x y z
N MET A 1 0.61 14.98 -12.11
CA MET A 1 0.10 14.51 -10.80
C MET A 1 -0.70 13.21 -10.92
N ARG A 2 -0.15 12.13 -11.51
CA ARG A 2 -0.87 10.84 -11.65
C ARG A 2 -0.46 9.79 -10.62
N TYR A 3 0.70 9.99 -9.98
CA TYR A 3 1.27 9.05 -9.03
C TYR A 3 0.34 8.80 -7.83
N TYR A 4 -0.05 9.86 -7.13
CA TYR A 4 -0.98 9.76 -6.00
C TYR A 4 -2.37 9.25 -6.42
N GLN A 5 -2.86 9.64 -7.58
CA GLN A 5 -4.14 9.13 -8.08
C GLN A 5 -4.11 7.61 -8.27
N ARG A 6 -3.04 7.09 -8.87
CA ARG A 6 -2.85 5.64 -9.06
C ARG A 6 -2.64 4.91 -7.73
N LEU A 7 -1.88 5.51 -6.81
CA LEU A 7 -1.69 4.97 -5.46
C LEU A 7 -3.03 4.83 -4.72
N MET A 8 -3.83 5.89 -4.71
CA MET A 8 -5.13 5.89 -4.02
C MET A 8 -6.15 4.96 -4.68
N ALA A 9 -6.11 4.81 -6.01
CA ALA A 9 -6.93 3.82 -6.70
C ALA A 9 -6.56 2.38 -6.29
N GLY A 10 -5.25 2.08 -6.18
CA GLY A 10 -4.77 0.79 -5.69
C GLY A 10 -5.14 0.51 -4.24
N LEU A 11 -4.98 1.51 -3.36
CA LEU A 11 -5.37 1.41 -1.94
C LEU A 11 -6.86 1.13 -1.77
N ARG A 12 -7.73 1.87 -2.47
CA ARG A 12 -9.19 1.65 -2.40
C ARG A 12 -9.56 0.24 -2.82
N LYS A 13 -9.05 -0.21 -3.97
CA LYS A 13 -9.27 -1.57 -4.46
C LYS A 13 -8.79 -2.63 -3.46
N ALA A 14 -7.62 -2.43 -2.85
CA ALA A 14 -7.08 -3.37 -1.87
C ALA A 14 -7.94 -3.44 -0.60
N ILE A 15 -8.54 -2.34 -0.17
CA ILE A 15 -9.49 -2.31 0.95
C ILE A 15 -10.78 -3.05 0.58
N GLU A 16 -11.35 -2.76 -0.60
CA GLU A 16 -12.56 -3.42 -1.11
C GLU A 16 -12.40 -4.94 -1.22
N GLU A 17 -11.21 -5.41 -1.61
CA GLU A 17 -10.90 -6.84 -1.71
C GLU A 17 -10.40 -7.48 -0.40
N GLY A 18 -10.23 -6.71 0.69
CA GLY A 18 -9.66 -7.22 1.95
C GLY A 18 -8.18 -7.60 1.86
N LYS A 19 -7.42 -7.03 0.91
CA LYS A 19 -6.00 -7.34 0.61
C LYS A 19 -5.07 -6.15 0.87
N LEU A 20 -5.41 -5.29 1.83
CA LEU A 20 -4.62 -4.10 2.13
C LEU A 20 -3.17 -4.44 2.50
N GLU A 21 -2.97 -5.46 3.31
CA GLU A 21 -1.63 -5.88 3.76
C GLU A 21 -0.74 -6.36 2.59
N SER A 22 -1.29 -7.17 1.68
CA SER A 22 -0.59 -7.61 0.47
C SER A 22 -0.19 -6.43 -0.41
N PHE A 23 -1.11 -5.47 -0.60
CA PHE A 23 -0.82 -4.27 -1.38
C PHE A 23 0.31 -3.43 -0.79
N VAL A 24 0.29 -3.19 0.53
CA VAL A 24 1.33 -2.43 1.24
C VAL A 24 2.68 -3.15 1.12
N THR A 25 2.69 -4.47 1.29
CA THR A 25 3.90 -5.29 1.16
C THR A 25 4.52 -5.16 -0.23
N GLU A 26 3.75 -5.37 -1.28
CA GLU A 26 4.25 -5.22 -2.66
C GLU A 26 4.70 -3.79 -2.96
N PHE A 27 4.01 -2.79 -2.43
CA PHE A 27 4.33 -1.38 -2.65
C PHE A 27 5.70 -0.99 -2.10
N TYR A 28 6.04 -1.45 -0.89
CA TYR A 28 7.36 -1.20 -0.29
C TYR A 28 8.45 -2.10 -0.90
N GLN A 29 8.14 -3.35 -1.23
CA GLN A 29 9.06 -4.25 -1.94
C GLN A 29 9.52 -3.68 -3.29
N ARG A 30 8.59 -3.12 -4.09
CA ARG A 30 8.92 -2.45 -5.36
C ARG A 30 9.84 -1.25 -5.20
N GLN A 31 9.88 -0.65 -4.01
CA GLN A 31 10.78 0.46 -3.68
C GLN A 31 12.10 -0.03 -3.05
N GLY A 32 12.31 -1.34 -2.92
CA GLY A 32 13.46 -1.91 -2.24
C GLY A 32 13.49 -1.59 -0.74
N ARG A 33 12.32 -1.36 -0.14
CA ARG A 33 12.17 -0.94 1.25
C ARG A 33 11.37 -1.98 2.05
N PRO A 34 11.66 -2.16 3.35
CA PRO A 34 10.79 -2.93 4.22
C PRO A 34 9.49 -2.18 4.51
N VAL A 35 8.42 -2.93 4.84
CA VAL A 35 7.18 -2.35 5.36
C VAL A 35 7.47 -1.76 6.75
N PRO A 36 7.12 -0.50 7.03
CA PRO A 36 7.28 0.07 8.37
C PRO A 36 6.45 -0.69 9.41
N PRO A 37 6.93 -0.82 10.66
CA PRO A 37 6.11 -1.36 11.74
C PRO A 37 4.89 -0.47 11.99
N LEU A 38 3.77 -1.09 12.38
CA LEU A 38 2.60 -0.36 12.81
C LEU A 38 2.89 0.22 14.21
N ASN A 39 3.09 1.53 14.30
CA ASN A 39 3.14 2.20 15.60
C ASN A 39 1.70 2.36 16.09
N VAL A 40 1.32 1.54 17.06
CA VAL A 40 0.09 1.69 17.82
C VAL A 40 0.52 2.22 19.18
N ASP A 41 0.36 3.53 19.39
CA ASP A 41 0.43 4.13 20.73
C ASP A 41 -0.87 3.87 21.49
#